data_AF-A0A552AHD9-F1
#
_entry.id   AF-A0A552AHD9-F1
#
_cell.length_a   1.000
_cell.length_b   1.000
_cell.length_c   1.000
_cell.angle_alpha   90.00
_cell.angle_beta   90.00
_cell.angle_gamma   90.00
#
_symmetry.space_group_name_H-M   'P 1'
#
loop_
_entity.id
_entity.type
_entity.pdbx_description
1 polymer ?
#
loop_
_entity_poly.entity_id
_entity_poly.type
_entity_poly.pdbx_seq_one_letter_code
_entity_poly.pdbx_strand_id
1 'polypeptide(L)' 'MTTTLINHIEITPETCGGKPRIAGHRIKVQDVVIWHERLGMSPDEIVYHYPS' A
#
# COMPACT_ATOMS: atom_id res chain seq x y z
N MET A 1 6.06 -14.94 -13.08
CA MET A 1 4.59 -14.98 -13.28
C MET A 1 3.96 -14.26 -12.10
N THR A 2 3.83 -12.94 -12.17
CA THR A 2 3.20 -12.12 -11.13
C THR A 2 1.68 -12.27 -11.26
N THR A 3 1.04 -12.89 -10.28
CA THR A 3 -0.41 -13.06 -10.27
C THR A 3 -1.06 -11.75 -9.88
N THR A 4 -1.26 -10.88 -10.86
CA THR A 4 -1.93 -9.57 -10.74
C THR A 4 -3.43 -9.80 -10.57
N LEU A 5 -3.88 -10.27 -9.40
CA LEU A 5 -5.31 -10.56 -9.25
C LEU A 5 -6.15 -9.29 -9.03
N ILE A 6 -5.58 -8.15 -8.62
CA ILE A 6 -6.28 -6.84 -8.62
C ILE A 6 -5.25 -5.72 -8.79
N ASN A 7 -5.39 -4.90 -9.83
CA ASN A 7 -4.43 -3.94 -10.44
C ASN A 7 -3.76 -2.86 -9.53
N HIS A 8 -3.84 -2.96 -8.21
CA HIS A 8 -3.35 -1.94 -7.27
C HIS A 8 -2.38 -2.46 -6.22
N ILE A 9 -2.13 -3.78 -6.14
CA ILE A 9 -1.21 -4.35 -5.16
C ILE A 9 -0.12 -5.14 -5.88
N GLU A 10 1.13 -4.78 -5.62
CA GLU A 10 2.32 -5.49 -6.09
C GLU A 10 3.03 -6.18 -4.92
N ILE A 11 3.51 -7.38 -5.16
CA ILE A 11 4.39 -8.12 -4.26
C ILE A 11 5.66 -8.43 -5.05
N THR A 12 6.75 -7.74 -4.74
CA THR A 12 8.06 -8.07 -5.31
C THR A 12 9.02 -8.47 -4.18
N PRO A 13 9.73 -9.60 -4.28
CA PRO A 13 10.65 -10.07 -3.23
C PRO A 13 11.74 -9.04 -2.88
N GLU A 14 12.17 -8.27 -3.87
CA GLU A 14 13.29 -7.32 -3.76
C GLU A 14 12.89 -5.99 -3.14
N THR A 15 11.58 -5.67 -3.07
CA THR A 15 11.10 -4.36 -2.61
C THR A 15 10.26 -4.52 -1.34
N CYS A 16 10.47 -3.65 -0.35
CA CYS A 16 9.77 -3.68 0.94
C CYS A 16 9.85 -5.05 1.66
N GLY A 17 10.90 -5.85 1.39
CA GLY A 17 11.12 -7.17 1.99
C GLY A 17 10.10 -8.24 1.57
N GLY A 18 9.59 -8.17 0.34
CA GLY A 18 8.58 -9.12 -0.16
C GLY A 18 7.18 -8.87 0.40
N LYS A 19 6.95 -7.75 1.10
CA LYS A 19 5.63 -7.40 1.62
C LYS A 19 4.74 -6.80 0.52
N PRO A 20 3.41 -7.05 0.56
CA PRO A 20 2.47 -6.40 -0.32
C PRO A 20 2.51 -4.88 -0.19
N ARG A 21 2.63 -4.21 -1.33
CA ARG A 21 2.63 -2.75 -1.44
C ARG A 21 1.65 -2.29 -2.50
N ILE A 22 1.27 -1.02 -2.44
CA ILE A 22 0.48 -0.39 -3.50
C ILE A 22 1.35 -0.30 -4.75
N ALA A 23 0.80 -0.72 -5.90
CA ALA A 23 1.49 -0.69 -7.18
C ALA A 23 1.98 0.74 -7.50
N GLY A 24 3.23 0.87 -7.98
CA GLY A 24 3.84 2.17 -8.28
C GLY A 24 4.25 3.01 -7.07
N HIS A 25 3.97 2.58 -5.84
CA HIS A 25 4.29 3.32 -4.62
C HIS A 25 5.16 2.47 -3.69
N ARG A 26 5.91 3.11 -2.78
CA ARG A 26 6.63 2.42 -1.68
C ARG A 26 5.81 2.31 -0.39
N ILE A 27 4.48 2.35 -0.51
CA ILE A 27 3.54 2.26 0.60
C ILE A 27 3.08 0.82 0.75
N LYS A 28 3.32 0.23 1.92
CA LYS A 28 2.88 -1.15 2.19
C LYS A 28 1.40 -1.16 2.54
N VAL A 29 0.69 -2.22 2.14
CA VAL A 29 -0.74 -2.39 2.45
C VAL A 29 -0.98 -2.37 3.97
N GLN A 30 -0.08 -2.95 4.75
CA GLN A 30 -0.13 -2.93 6.22
C GLN A 30 -0.12 -1.49 6.81
N ASP A 31 0.57 -0.56 6.18
CA ASP A 31 0.69 0.80 6.70
C ASP A 31 -0.64 1.54 6.50
N VAL A 32 -1.28 1.34 5.34
CA VAL A 32 -2.64 1.84 5.06
C VAL A 32 -3.66 1.32 6.07
N VAL A 33 -3.59 0.03 6.42
CA VAL A 33 -4.47 -0.56 7.46
C VAL A 33 -4.21 0.08 8.82
N ILE A 34 -2.95 0.35 9.19
CA ILE A 34 -2.64 1.03 10.45
C ILE A 34 -3.19 2.45 10.46
N TRP A 35 -3.06 3.20 9.36
CA TRP A 35 -3.56 4.56 9.25
C TRP A 35 -5.08 4.61 9.35
N HIS A 36 -5.79 3.71 8.66
CA HIS A 36 -7.24 3.65 8.71
C HIS A 36 -7.76 3.13 10.06
N GLU A 37 -7.30 1.96 10.50
CA GLU A 37 -7.87 1.27 11.65
C GLU A 37 -7.36 1.78 13.01
N ARG A 38 -6.10 2.23 13.08
CA ARG A 38 -5.48 2.66 14.36
C ARG A 38 -5.38 4.17 14.51
N LEU A 39 -5.17 4.89 13.42
CA LEU A 39 -5.09 6.36 13.44
C LEU A 39 -6.42 7.02 13.08
N GLY A 40 -7.41 6.26 12.60
CA GLY A 40 -8.72 6.79 12.22
C GLY A 40 -8.67 7.72 11.01
N MET A 41 -7.61 7.64 10.19
CA MET A 41 -7.48 8.45 8.99
C MET A 41 -8.43 7.94 7.91
N SER A 42 -9.12 8.88 7.28
CA SER A 42 -9.94 8.61 6.10
C SER A 42 -9.05 8.27 4.90
N PRO A 43 -9.53 7.50 3.91
CA PRO A 43 -8.79 7.24 2.68
C PRO A 43 -8.31 8.53 1.99
N ASP A 44 -9.14 9.57 1.96
CA ASP A 44 -8.79 10.87 1.40
C ASP A 44 -7.65 11.56 2.16
N GLU A 45 -7.60 11.45 3.49
CA GLU A 45 -6.53 12.00 4.32
C GLU A 45 -5.20 11.26 4.08
N ILE A 46 -5.28 9.93 3.92
CA ILE A 46 -4.10 9.11 3.57
C ILE A 46 -3.54 9.55 2.22
N VAL A 47 -4.40 9.77 1.22
CA VAL A 47 -3.99 10.26 -0.11
C VAL A 47 -3.44 11.69 -0.03
N TYR A 48 -4.03 12.55 0.80
CA TYR A 48 -3.54 13.92 1.01
C TYR A 48 -2.13 13.95 1.62
N HIS A 49 -1.83 13.04 2.55
CA HIS A 49 -0.49 12.92 3.15
C HIS A 49 0.54 12.28 2.21
N TYR A 50 0.09 11.42 1.30
CA TYR A 50 0.94 10.72 0.34
C TYR A 50 0.45 10.90 -1.11
N PRO A 51 0.61 12.11 -1.67
CA PRO A 51 0.25 12.39 -3.06
C PRO A 51 1.37 11.88 -3.99
N SER A 52 1.41 10.56 -4.22
CA SER A 52 2.31 9.82 -5.12
C SER A 52 3.80 9.75 -4.76
#